data_AF-A0A358XQ52-F1
#
_entry.id   AF-A0A358XQ52-F1
#
_cell.length_a   1.000
_cell.length_b   1.000
_cell.length_c   1.000
_cell.angle_alpha   90.00
_cell.angle_beta   90.00
_cell.angle_gamma   90.00
#
_symmetry.space_group_name_H-M   'P 1'
#
loop_
_entity.id
_entity.type
_entity.pdbx_description
1 polymer ?
#
loop_
_entity_poly.entity_id
_entity_poly.type
_entity_poly.pdbx_seq_one_letter_code
_entity_poly.pdbx_strand_id
1 'polypeptide(L)'
;MDKFNIKGIIFDYGGTLDTNGGHWGAVIWSGYEKYQVPVNLNAFQEAYTYAERQMALQPIIKPQFNFLEVLEAKLNVQFDYLIAAGYDLDRS
;
A
#
# COMPACT_ATOMS: atom_id res chain seq x y z
N MET A 1 28.76 -30.37 15.30
CA MET A 1 28.09 -29.70 14.17
C MET A 1 27.88 -28.27 14.64
N ASP A 2 28.78 -27.37 14.25
CA ASP A 2 28.71 -25.98 14.69
C ASP A 2 27.45 -25.35 14.12
N LYS A 3 26.47 -25.15 15.02
CA LYS A 3 25.25 -24.42 14.72
C LYS A 3 25.66 -23.01 14.27
N PHE A 4 25.22 -22.64 13.07
CA PHE A 4 25.43 -21.37 12.39
C PHE A 4 25.94 -20.22 13.28
N ASN A 5 27.18 -19.77 13.03
CA ASN A 5 27.76 -18.57 13.66
C ASN A 5 27.21 -17.31 12.96
N ILE A 6 25.91 -17.04 13.13
CA ILE A 6 25.23 -15.90 12.51
C ILE A 6 25.72 -14.59 13.14
N LYS A 7 26.24 -13.68 12.32
CA LYS A 7 26.80 -12.37 12.75
C LYS A 7 25.80 -11.22 12.73
N GLY A 8 24.64 -11.40 12.12
CA GLY A 8 23.59 -10.40 12.05
C GLY A 8 22.38 -10.90 11.27
N ILE A 9 21.23 -10.25 11.50
CA ILE A 9 19.97 -10.49 10.80
C ILE A 9 19.42 -9.12 10.41
N ILE A 10 18.92 -9.00 9.17
CA ILE A 10 18.21 -7.82 8.68
C ILE A 10 16.76 -8.23 8.46
N PHE A 11 15.84 -7.43 8.94
CA PHE A 11 14.40 -7.59 8.70
C PHE A 11 13.93 -6.48 7.80
N ASP A 12 13.12 -6.84 6.81
CA ASP A 12 12.25 -5.86 6.17
C ASP A 12 11.21 -5.38 7.19
N TYR A 13 10.62 -4.22 6.96
CA TYR A 13 9.50 -3.75 7.76
C TYR A 13 8.18 -4.32 7.21
N GLY A 14 7.89 -4.01 5.94
CA GLY A 14 6.63 -4.36 5.30
C GLY A 14 6.45 -5.87 5.12
N GLY A 15 5.32 -6.42 5.53
CA GLY A 15 5.08 -7.86 5.41
C GLY A 15 5.77 -8.70 6.49
N THR A 16 6.80 -8.17 7.17
CA THR A 16 7.63 -8.93 8.10
C THR A 16 7.36 -8.54 9.55
N LEU A 17 7.30 -7.25 9.86
CA LEU A 17 7.15 -6.75 11.22
C LEU A 17 5.78 -6.10 11.49
N ASP A 18 5.04 -5.69 10.45
CA ASP A 18 3.86 -4.83 10.57
C ASP A 18 2.52 -5.53 10.28
N THR A 19 2.48 -6.47 9.33
CA THR A 19 1.23 -7.08 8.82
C THR A 19 1.11 -8.58 9.11
N ASN A 20 1.92 -9.11 10.04
CA ASN A 20 1.93 -10.53 10.41
C ASN A 20 2.09 -11.48 9.19
N GLY A 21 2.99 -11.13 8.26
CA GLY A 21 3.22 -11.92 7.04
C GLY A 21 2.43 -11.45 5.81
N GLY A 22 1.50 -10.50 5.94
CA GLY A 22 0.62 -10.07 4.86
C GLY A 22 1.27 -9.06 3.90
N HIS A 23 1.21 -9.31 2.59
CA HIS A 23 1.63 -8.29 1.62
C HIS A 23 0.72 -7.06 1.71
N TRP A 24 1.29 -5.85 1.69
CA TRP A 24 0.55 -4.59 1.85
C TRP A 24 -0.62 -4.43 0.86
N GLY A 25 -0.44 -4.86 -0.38
CA GLY A 25 -1.54 -4.89 -1.36
C GLY A 25 -2.75 -5.72 -0.91
N ALA A 26 -2.55 -6.84 -0.21
CA ALA A 26 -3.65 -7.66 0.30
C ALA A 26 -4.36 -6.98 1.49
N VAL A 27 -3.60 -6.30 2.36
CA VAL A 27 -4.15 -5.52 3.47
C VAL A 27 -5.04 -4.38 2.93
N ILE A 28 -4.55 -3.62 1.95
CA ILE A 28 -5.33 -2.54 1.34
C ILE A 28 -6.55 -3.09 0.59
N TRP A 29 -6.40 -4.18 -0.17
CA TRP A 29 -7.52 -4.84 -0.85
C TRP A 29 -8.63 -5.25 0.13
N SER A 30 -8.27 -5.84 1.26
CA SER A 30 -9.27 -6.19 2.30
C SER A 30 -10.02 -4.96 2.83
N GLY A 31 -9.39 -3.79 2.83
CA GLY A 31 -10.02 -2.51 3.13
C GLY A 31 -11.05 -2.11 2.06
N TYR A 32 -10.68 -2.22 0.78
CA TYR A 32 -11.60 -1.98 -0.34
C TYR A 32 -12.82 -2.89 -0.26
N GLU A 33 -12.61 -4.19 0.01
CA GLU A 33 -13.70 -5.17 0.18
C GLU A 33 -14.59 -4.83 1.37
N LYS A 34 -13.99 -4.52 2.52
CA LYS A 34 -14.72 -4.19 3.76
C LYS A 34 -15.62 -2.96 3.59
N TYR A 35 -15.15 -1.94 2.89
CA TYR A 35 -15.90 -0.70 2.64
C TYR A 35 -16.69 -0.72 1.33
N GLN A 36 -16.75 -1.89 0.65
CA GLN A 36 -17.53 -2.08 -0.57
C GLN A 36 -17.21 -1.06 -1.67
N VAL A 37 -15.93 -0.69 -1.81
CA VAL A 37 -15.47 0.23 -2.85
C VAL A 37 -15.84 -0.38 -4.21
N PRO A 38 -16.55 0.33 -5.11
CA PRO A 38 -17.16 -0.24 -6.32
C PRO A 38 -16.15 -0.47 -7.46
N VAL A 39 -15.08 -1.21 -7.17
CA VAL A 39 -14.00 -1.57 -8.11
C VAL A 39 -13.74 -3.08 -8.03
N ASN A 40 -13.28 -3.68 -9.12
CA ASN A 40 -12.83 -5.08 -9.11
C ASN A 40 -11.34 -5.17 -8.74
N LEU A 41 -10.87 -6.41 -8.47
CA LEU A 41 -9.48 -6.67 -8.09
C LEU A 41 -8.45 -6.17 -9.12
N ASN A 42 -8.76 -6.28 -10.42
CA ASN A 42 -7.86 -5.83 -11.48
C ASN A 42 -7.67 -4.30 -11.43
N ALA A 43 -8.77 -3.56 -11.32
CA ALA A 43 -8.73 -2.10 -11.21
C ALA A 43 -7.97 -1.65 -9.95
N PHE A 44 -8.18 -2.35 -8.83
CA PHE A 44 -7.39 -2.14 -7.62
C PHE A 44 -5.89 -2.38 -7.86
N GLN A 45 -5.51 -3.50 -8.49
CA GLN A 45 -4.10 -3.83 -8.74
C GLN A 45 -3.41 -2.79 -9.64
N GLU A 46 -4.12 -2.28 -10.64
CA GLU A 46 -3.65 -1.19 -11.50
C GLU A 46 -3.44 0.10 -10.70
N ALA A 47 -4.43 0.50 -9.89
CA ALA A 47 -4.34 1.67 -9.03
C ALA A 47 -3.21 1.57 -7.99
N TYR A 48 -3.09 0.42 -7.33
CA TYR A 48 -2.03 0.14 -6.36
C TYR A 48 -0.64 0.23 -7.00
N THR A 49 -0.46 -0.41 -8.16
CA THR A 49 0.81 -0.36 -8.91
C THR A 49 1.13 1.06 -9.38
N TYR A 50 0.13 1.80 -9.84
CA TYR A 50 0.28 3.20 -10.22
C TYR A 50 0.76 4.05 -9.03
N ALA A 51 0.11 3.93 -7.86
CA ALA A 51 0.48 4.68 -6.68
C ALA A 51 1.91 4.40 -6.21
N GLU A 52 2.32 3.11 -6.16
CA GLU A 52 3.69 2.74 -5.81
C GLU A 52 4.72 3.36 -6.79
N ARG A 53 4.42 3.38 -8.09
CA ARG A 53 5.27 4.04 -9.09
C ARG A 53 5.33 5.56 -8.90
N GLN A 54 4.19 6.22 -8.62
CA GLN A 54 4.18 7.66 -8.39
C GLN A 54 5.01 8.05 -7.16
N MET A 55 4.94 7.29 -6.08
CA MET A 55 5.74 7.54 -4.88
C MET A 55 7.24 7.29 -5.08
N ALA A 56 7.61 6.42 -6.02
CA ALA A 56 9.00 6.23 -6.41
C ALA A 56 9.55 7.39 -7.27
N LEU A 57 8.68 8.06 -8.04
CA LEU A 57 9.06 9.14 -8.96
C LEU A 57 8.97 10.53 -8.33
N GLN A 58 8.04 10.72 -7.40
CA GLN A 58 7.73 11.99 -6.78
C GLN A 58 7.74 11.86 -5.25
N PRO A 59 8.21 12.90 -4.52
CA PRO A 59 8.23 12.86 -3.06
C PRO A 59 6.83 13.09 -2.48
N ILE A 60 5.88 12.19 -2.75
CA ILE A 60 4.49 12.27 -2.27
C ILE A 60 4.46 12.05 -0.75
N ILE A 61 5.12 11.01 -0.27
CA ILE A 61 5.33 10.78 1.16
C ILE A 61 6.42 11.73 1.66
N LYS A 62 6.13 12.46 2.73
CA LYS A 62 7.08 13.40 3.36
C LYS A 62 7.74 12.79 4.60
N PRO A 63 8.98 13.17 4.95
CA PRO A 63 9.66 12.64 6.14
C PRO A 63 8.92 12.86 7.45
N GLN A 64 8.10 13.91 7.54
CA GLN A 64 7.30 14.23 8.71
C GLN A 64 5.99 13.44 8.81
N PHE A 65 5.62 12.67 7.78
CA PHE A 65 4.38 11.91 7.81
C PHE A 65 4.48 10.81 8.86
N ASN A 66 3.47 10.77 9.73
CA ASN A 66 3.21 9.61 10.55
C ASN A 66 2.61 8.48 9.68
N PHE A 67 2.44 7.31 10.28
CA PHE A 67 1.99 6.14 9.54
C PHE A 67 0.59 6.29 8.93
N LEU A 68 -0.34 6.95 9.63
CA LEU A 68 -1.68 7.23 9.09
C LEU A 68 -1.59 8.12 7.85
N GLU A 69 -0.81 9.20 7.91
CA GLU A 69 -0.62 10.13 6.79
C GLU A 69 0.03 9.44 5.58
N VAL A 70 0.92 8.47 5.81
CA VAL A 70 1.48 7.61 4.74
C VAL A 70 0.37 6.79 4.07
N LEU A 71 -0.49 6.14 4.86
CA LEU A 71 -1.59 5.33 4.32
C LEU A 71 -2.61 6.17 3.57
N GLU A 72 -2.97 7.34 4.10
CA GLU A 72 -3.88 8.29 3.45
C GLU A 72 -3.30 8.77 2.11
N ALA A 73 -2.02 9.15 2.06
CA ALA A 73 -1.35 9.54 0.82
C ALA A 73 -1.38 8.39 -0.21
N LYS A 74 -1.12 7.15 0.21
CA LYS A 74 -1.19 5.96 -0.64
C LYS A 74 -2.59 5.73 -1.20
N LEU A 75 -3.63 5.86 -0.37
CA LEU A 75 -5.02 5.66 -0.79
C LEU A 75 -5.47 6.79 -1.72
N ASN A 76 -5.12 8.04 -1.40
CA ASN A 76 -5.47 9.20 -2.23
C ASN A 76 -4.97 9.04 -3.66
N VAL A 77 -3.71 8.62 -3.86
CA VAL A 77 -3.17 8.40 -5.21
C VAL A 77 -3.88 7.25 -5.94
N GLN A 78 -4.26 6.19 -5.24
CA GLN A 78 -5.06 5.09 -5.82
C GLN A 78 -6.44 5.57 -6.25
N PHE A 79 -7.12 6.37 -5.42
CA PHE A 79 -8.45 6.89 -5.69
C PHE A 79 -8.41 7.95 -6.80
N ASP A 80 -7.39 8.82 -6.83
CA ASP A 80 -7.13 9.75 -7.92
C ASP A 80 -7.04 9.01 -9.26
N TYR A 81 -6.28 7.91 -9.30
CA TYR A 81 -6.15 7.06 -10.49
C TYR A 81 -7.48 6.45 -10.92
N LEU A 82 -8.23 5.87 -9.98
CA LEU A 82 -9.51 5.22 -10.27
C LEU A 82 -10.56 6.23 -10.76
N ILE A 83 -10.65 7.41 -10.14
CA ILE A 83 -11.54 8.48 -10.60
C ILE A 83 -11.15 8.93 -12.01
N ALA A 84 -9.85 9.11 -12.28
CA ALA A 84 -9.37 9.43 -13.63
C ALA A 84 -9.66 8.33 -14.67
N ALA A 85 -9.74 7.08 -14.23
CA ALA A 85 -10.14 5.93 -15.05
C ALA A 85 -11.66 5.78 -15.23
N GLY A 86 -12.48 6.66 -14.63
CA GLY A 86 -13.92 6.72 -14.80
C GLY A 86 -14.74 5.99 -13.72
N TYR A 87 -14.13 5.60 -12.60
CA TYR A 87 -14.87 5.05 -11.47
C TYR A 87 -15.55 6.17 -10.66
N ASP A 88 -16.82 5.94 -10.30
CA ASP A 88 -17.59 6.85 -9.46
C ASP A 88 -17.30 6.54 -7.97
N LEU A 89 -16.31 7.24 -7.42
CA LEU A 89 -15.85 7.10 -6.04
C LEU A 89 -16.09 8.41 -5.29
N ASP A 90 -16.90 8.36 -4.23
CA ASP A 90 -17.11 9.49 -3.34
C ASP A 90 -15.89 9.70 -2.42
N ARG A 91 -15.55 10.96 -2.16
CA ARG A 91 -14.54 11.39 -1.17
C ARG A 91 -15.24 12.04 0.01
N SER A 92 -16.21 11.34 0.59
CA SER A 92 -16.93 11.79 1.78
C SER A 92 -16.10 11.63 3.05
#